data_AF-A0A357F248-F1
#
_entry.id   AF-A0A357F248-F1
#
_cell.length_a   1.000
_cell.length_b   1.000
_cell.length_c   1.000
_cell.angle_alpha   90.00
_cell.angle_beta   90.00
_cell.angle_gamma   90.00
#
_symmetry.space_group_name_H-M   'P 1'
#
loop_
_entity.id
_entity.type
_entity.pdbx_description
1 polymer ?
#
loop_
_entity_poly.entity_id
_entity_poly.type
_entity_poly.pdbx_seq_one_letter_code
_entity_poly.pdbx_strand_id
1 'polypeptide(L)'
;MLPTYDAVRFLKVLESGRTRPVLLECELTDDEGVSVGTFVVKAPGLPEVEDYGLFAETLGYLVAAELGIETPNAVLVRIDDSFVAAVNPVLQRQELVLQPGLGFGSEHLGSGLIPATADKYLNAEQIEAALKIFCYDLLIHNYDRLETNPNCLIKGGRIVAFDYNAAFSFLLAIGNVNEPWEVSKHQIAEKHLFYRALKGKEIDFKPFIQAVNDLSVQRLNAVLEEIPFGGGRWNDNIHEHFEAIKKNASKLEIEFARCLI
;
A
#
# COMPACT_ATOMS: atom_id res chain seq x y z
N MET A 1 4.94 -6.01 -15.41
CA MET A 1 5.99 -6.68 -14.61
C MET A 1 6.66 -5.62 -13.77
N LEU A 2 6.60 -5.80 -12.45
CA LEU A 2 7.21 -4.93 -11.47
C LEU A 2 8.74 -4.91 -11.68
N PRO A 3 9.37 -3.75 -11.91
CA PRO A 3 10.80 -3.70 -12.16
C PRO A 3 11.57 -4.14 -10.90
N THR A 4 12.64 -4.89 -11.10
CA THR A 4 13.48 -5.42 -10.02
C THR A 4 14.84 -4.75 -10.05
N TYR A 5 15.13 -3.92 -9.05
CA TYR A 5 16.41 -3.24 -8.91
C TYR A 5 17.33 -4.00 -7.96
N ASP A 6 18.63 -3.97 -8.19
CA ASP A 6 19.64 -4.47 -7.27
C ASP A 6 20.07 -3.34 -6.31
N ALA A 7 20.15 -3.63 -5.01
CA ALA A 7 20.61 -2.64 -4.03
C ALA A 7 22.11 -2.39 -4.16
N VAL A 8 22.51 -1.13 -4.33
CA VAL A 8 23.91 -0.75 -4.56
C VAL A 8 24.49 0.14 -3.47
N ARG A 9 23.67 0.95 -2.79
CA ARG A 9 24.14 1.79 -1.68
C ARG A 9 23.11 1.95 -0.57
N PHE A 10 23.53 1.66 0.67
CA PHE A 10 22.76 2.01 1.86
C PHE A 10 22.94 3.50 2.20
N LEU A 11 21.83 4.21 2.38
CA LEU A 11 21.84 5.63 2.75
C LEU A 11 21.56 5.82 4.23
N LYS A 12 20.43 5.31 4.73
CA LYS A 12 20.03 5.41 6.14
C LYS A 12 18.90 4.45 6.48
N VAL A 13 18.68 4.23 7.78
CA VAL A 13 17.44 3.68 8.32
C VAL A 13 16.43 4.83 8.48
N LEU A 14 15.17 4.61 8.14
CA LEU A 14 14.11 5.55 8.47
C LEU A 14 13.62 5.29 9.89
N GLU A 15 13.54 6.35 10.70
CA GLU A 15 13.25 6.25 12.13
C GLU A 15 11.76 6.03 12.44
N SER A 16 10.87 6.29 11.47
CA SER A 16 9.42 6.11 11.59
C SER A 16 8.98 4.72 11.15
N GLY A 17 8.06 4.13 11.91
CA GLY A 17 7.39 2.88 11.55
C GLY A 17 8.02 1.64 12.18
N ARG A 18 7.19 0.62 12.40
CA ARG A 18 7.55 -0.62 13.10
C ARG A 18 8.53 -1.47 12.30
N THR A 19 8.51 -1.32 10.98
CA THR A 19 9.33 -2.10 10.05
C THR A 19 10.77 -1.59 9.85
N ARG A 20 11.08 -0.40 10.40
CA ARG A 20 12.40 0.24 10.30
C ARG A 20 12.97 0.18 8.88
N PRO A 21 12.22 0.63 7.85
CA PRO A 21 12.64 0.48 6.46
C PRO A 21 13.95 1.23 6.20
N VAL A 22 14.71 0.76 5.21
CA VAL A 22 16.00 1.33 4.83
C VAL A 22 15.86 2.13 3.55
N LEU A 23 16.55 3.27 3.47
CA LEU A 23 16.65 4.07 2.26
C LEU A 23 17.88 3.59 1.48
N LEU A 24 17.65 3.05 0.28
CA LEU A 24 18.69 2.48 -0.57
C LEU A 24 18.73 3.24 -1.90
N GLU A 25 19.92 3.40 -2.47
CA GLU A 25 20.04 3.54 -3.93
C GLU A 25 20.14 2.15 -4.54
N CYS A 26 19.40 1.97 -5.62
CA CYS A 26 19.31 0.74 -6.34
C CYS A 26 19.51 0.99 -7.84
N GLU A 27 19.99 -0.03 -8.54
CA GLU A 27 20.28 0.00 -9.97
C GLU A 27 19.46 -1.08 -10.68
N LEU A 28 18.87 -0.74 -11.82
CA LEU A 28 18.27 -1.68 -12.76
C LEU A 28 19.11 -1.65 -14.03
N THR A 29 19.69 -2.78 -14.39
CA THR A 29 20.34 -2.97 -15.70
C THR A 29 19.44 -3.82 -16.58
N ASP A 30 19.02 -3.27 -17.72
CA ASP A 30 18.24 -3.95 -18.73
C ASP A 30 18.76 -3.63 -20.15
N ASP A 31 18.03 -4.04 -21.18
CA ASP A 31 18.39 -3.81 -22.57
C ASP A 31 18.40 -2.30 -22.96
N GLU A 32 17.73 -1.44 -22.18
CA GLU A 32 17.68 0.00 -22.39
C GLU A 32 18.83 0.75 -21.68
N GLY A 33 19.52 0.07 -20.76
CA GLY A 33 20.73 0.55 -20.11
C GLY A 33 20.64 0.45 -18.60
N VAL A 34 21.24 1.44 -17.92
CA VAL A 34 21.32 1.49 -16.46
C VAL A 34 20.41 2.59 -15.94
N SER A 35 19.43 2.21 -15.13
CA SER A 35 18.55 3.12 -14.38
C SER A 35 18.91 3.10 -12.90
N VAL A 36 19.07 4.27 -12.29
CA VAL A 36 19.36 4.41 -10.85
C VAL A 36 18.20 5.10 -10.16
N GLY A 37 17.73 4.53 -9.05
CA GLY A 37 16.65 5.08 -8.24
C GLY A 37 16.98 5.05 -6.76
N THR A 38 16.31 5.90 -5.98
CA THR A 38 16.35 5.86 -4.51
C THR A 38 15.01 5.34 -4.00
N PHE A 39 15.05 4.30 -3.17
CA PHE A 39 13.85 3.60 -2.72
C PHE A 39 13.81 3.46 -1.21
N VAL A 40 12.62 3.59 -0.63
CA VAL A 40 12.31 3.16 0.72
C VAL A 40 12.03 1.66 0.67
N VAL A 41 12.87 0.86 1.31
CA VAL A 41 12.88 -0.59 1.16
C VAL A 41 12.50 -1.29 2.46
N LYS A 42 11.49 -2.16 2.38
CA LYS A 42 11.16 -3.17 3.37
C LYS A 42 11.71 -4.51 2.86
N ALA A 43 12.62 -5.13 3.60
CA ALA A 43 13.35 -6.30 3.15
C ALA A 43 13.55 -7.33 4.27
N PRO A 44 13.83 -8.61 3.93
CA PRO A 44 14.04 -9.67 4.89
C PRO A 44 15.05 -9.32 5.99
N GLY A 45 14.80 -9.80 7.20
CA GLY A 45 15.62 -9.54 8.39
C GLY A 45 15.25 -8.26 9.14
N LEU A 46 14.68 -7.25 8.46
CA LEU A 46 14.21 -6.05 9.15
C LEU A 46 13.01 -6.37 10.07
N PRO A 47 12.83 -5.62 11.18
CA PRO A 47 11.76 -5.88 12.14
C PRO A 47 10.38 -5.93 11.48
N GLU A 48 9.51 -6.86 11.89
CA GLU A 48 8.13 -6.97 11.41
C GLU A 48 7.98 -7.04 9.87
N VAL A 49 9.06 -7.27 9.10
CA VAL A 49 9.03 -7.52 7.67
C VAL A 49 8.88 -9.02 7.46
N GLU A 50 7.64 -9.45 7.41
CA GLU A 50 7.25 -10.83 7.13
C GLU A 50 6.74 -10.96 5.69
N ASP A 51 6.72 -12.20 5.19
CA ASP A 51 6.29 -12.53 3.84
C ASP A 51 4.87 -12.01 3.52
N TYR A 52 3.95 -12.10 4.50
CA TYR A 52 2.62 -11.50 4.38
C TYR A 52 2.67 -9.97 4.24
N GLY A 53 3.49 -9.30 5.05
CA GLY A 53 3.60 -7.83 4.99
C GLY A 53 4.15 -7.35 3.65
N LEU A 54 5.12 -8.07 3.09
CA LEU A 54 5.64 -7.79 1.74
C LEU A 54 4.60 -8.06 0.65
N PHE A 55 3.84 -9.15 0.76
CA PHE A 55 2.72 -9.43 -0.14
C PHE A 55 1.65 -8.34 -0.08
N ALA A 56 1.18 -7.99 1.12
CA ALA A 56 0.14 -6.99 1.35
C ALA A 56 0.56 -5.60 0.87
N GLU A 57 1.80 -5.19 1.18
CA GLU A 57 2.37 -3.93 0.70
C GLU A 57 2.40 -3.89 -0.83
N THR A 58 2.92 -4.94 -1.47
CA THR A 58 3.05 -5.01 -2.94
C THR A 58 1.67 -5.00 -3.62
N LEU A 59 0.75 -5.86 -3.16
CA LEU A 59 -0.61 -5.93 -3.71
C LEU A 59 -1.36 -4.61 -3.51
N GLY A 60 -1.20 -3.98 -2.34
CA GLY A 60 -1.80 -2.70 -2.00
C GLY A 60 -1.41 -1.60 -2.98
N TYR A 61 -0.11 -1.48 -3.29
CA TYR A 61 0.36 -0.50 -4.29
C TYR A 61 -0.14 -0.81 -5.69
N LEU A 62 -0.05 -2.07 -6.11
CA LEU A 62 -0.40 -2.45 -7.48
C LEU A 62 -1.89 -2.25 -7.76
N VAL A 63 -2.77 -2.66 -6.85
CA VAL A 63 -4.21 -2.44 -7.02
C VAL A 63 -4.59 -0.97 -6.81
N ALA A 64 -3.94 -0.24 -5.90
CA ALA A 64 -4.16 1.20 -5.77
C ALA A 64 -3.90 1.94 -7.10
N ALA A 65 -2.81 1.59 -7.79
CA ALA A 65 -2.48 2.16 -9.10
C ALA A 65 -3.55 1.84 -10.16
N GLU A 66 -4.06 0.60 -10.21
CA GLU A 66 -5.17 0.24 -11.11
C GLU A 66 -6.45 1.03 -10.84
N LEU A 67 -6.68 1.43 -9.59
CA LEU A 67 -7.84 2.22 -9.16
C LEU A 67 -7.61 3.73 -9.25
N GLY A 68 -6.47 4.17 -9.81
CA GLY A 68 -6.14 5.58 -9.99
C GLY A 68 -5.85 6.33 -8.68
N ILE A 69 -5.38 5.61 -7.66
CA ILE A 69 -4.86 6.19 -6.42
C ILE A 69 -3.38 6.49 -6.62
N GLU A 70 -2.97 7.73 -6.33
CA GLU A 70 -1.56 8.13 -6.42
C GLU A 70 -0.77 7.45 -5.29
N THR A 71 0.24 6.67 -5.67
CA THR A 71 1.21 6.03 -4.79
C THR A 71 2.63 6.31 -5.33
N PRO A 72 3.68 6.22 -4.51
CA PRO A 72 5.04 6.15 -5.04
C PRO A 72 5.19 4.93 -5.96
N ASN A 73 6.05 5.01 -6.98
CA ASN A 73 6.29 3.87 -7.85
C ASN A 73 6.81 2.67 -7.03
N ALA A 74 6.12 1.54 -7.14
CA ALA A 74 6.52 0.29 -6.51
C ALA A 74 7.58 -0.43 -7.36
N VAL A 75 8.54 -1.05 -6.69
CA VAL A 75 9.59 -1.87 -7.30
C VAL A 75 9.88 -3.08 -6.41
N LEU A 76 10.51 -4.11 -6.98
CA LEU A 76 11.22 -5.11 -6.20
C LEU A 76 12.66 -4.68 -6.01
N VAL A 77 13.22 -5.00 -4.84
CA VAL A 77 14.64 -4.74 -4.55
C VAL A 77 15.33 -6.04 -4.20
N ARG A 78 16.33 -6.43 -4.98
CA ARG A 78 17.20 -7.56 -4.68
C ARG A 78 18.31 -7.13 -3.74
N ILE A 79 18.41 -7.86 -2.65
CA ILE A 79 19.44 -7.73 -1.62
C ILE A 79 20.31 -8.98 -1.70
N ASP A 80 21.57 -8.83 -2.12
CA ASP A 80 22.52 -9.95 -2.21
C ASP A 80 23.38 -10.09 -0.94
N ASP A 81 24.07 -11.23 -0.81
CA ASP A 81 24.96 -11.53 0.32
C ASP A 81 26.07 -10.51 0.49
N SER A 82 26.60 -9.96 -0.60
CA SER A 82 27.71 -9.01 -0.58
C SER A 82 27.26 -7.65 -0.02
N PHE A 83 26.08 -7.20 -0.42
CA PHE A 83 25.44 -6.00 0.09
C PHE A 83 25.13 -6.15 1.58
N VAL A 84 24.56 -7.29 1.98
CA VAL A 84 24.27 -7.60 3.39
C VAL A 84 25.54 -7.58 4.24
N ALA A 85 26.62 -8.24 3.77
CA ALA A 85 27.90 -8.25 4.47
C ALA A 85 28.49 -6.84 4.64
N ALA A 86 28.31 -5.95 3.65
CA ALA A 86 28.78 -4.58 3.71
C ALA A 86 27.94 -3.69 4.64
N VAL A 87 26.62 -3.88 4.67
CA VAL A 87 25.67 -2.97 5.35
C VAL A 87 25.39 -3.39 6.79
N ASN A 88 25.35 -4.69 7.11
CA ASN A 88 25.02 -5.17 8.44
C ASN A 88 25.91 -4.64 9.59
N PRO A 89 27.23 -4.44 9.42
CA PRO A 89 28.04 -3.81 10.48
C PRO A 89 27.54 -2.41 10.88
N VAL A 90 26.89 -1.69 9.96
CA VAL A 90 26.27 -0.39 10.24
C VAL A 90 24.91 -0.57 10.93
N LEU A 91 24.06 -1.46 10.41
CA LEU A 91 22.72 -1.73 10.93
C LEU A 91 22.72 -2.31 12.34
N GLN A 92 23.69 -3.18 12.64
CA GLN A 92 23.83 -3.79 13.97
C GLN A 92 24.06 -2.76 15.09
N ARG A 93 24.65 -1.60 14.76
CA ARG A 93 24.78 -0.47 15.71
C ARG A 93 23.44 0.14 16.10
N GLN A 94 22.39 -0.14 15.34
CA GLN A 94 21.00 0.23 15.62
C GLN A 94 20.13 -0.98 15.97
N GLU A 95 20.74 -2.12 16.31
CA GLU A 95 20.04 -3.37 16.64
C GLU A 95 19.21 -3.94 15.47
N LEU A 96 19.61 -3.63 14.23
CA LEU A 96 18.96 -4.11 13.02
C LEU A 96 19.83 -5.10 12.26
N VAL A 97 19.19 -6.00 11.53
CA VAL A 97 19.84 -6.97 10.65
C VAL A 97 19.09 -6.98 9.33
N LEU A 98 19.81 -6.93 8.22
CA LEU A 98 19.30 -7.19 6.89
C LEU A 98 19.68 -8.61 6.47
N GLN A 99 18.80 -9.29 5.76
CA GLN A 99 19.04 -10.61 5.18
C GLN A 99 18.96 -10.56 3.65
N PRO A 100 19.67 -11.46 2.95
CA PRO A 100 19.57 -11.57 1.50
C PRO A 100 18.15 -11.99 1.08
N GLY A 101 17.73 -11.56 -0.11
CA GLY A 101 16.43 -11.90 -0.68
C GLY A 101 15.81 -10.74 -1.46
N LEU A 102 14.55 -10.91 -1.84
CA LEU A 102 13.75 -9.84 -2.43
C LEU A 102 13.03 -9.06 -1.32
N GLY A 103 13.04 -7.74 -1.43
CA GLY A 103 12.22 -6.83 -0.65
C GLY A 103 11.28 -6.01 -1.55
N PHE A 104 10.33 -5.35 -0.92
CA PHE A 104 9.50 -4.33 -1.56
C PHE A 104 10.18 -2.98 -1.45
N GLY A 105 10.24 -2.23 -2.56
CA GLY A 105 10.69 -0.85 -2.60
C GLY A 105 9.59 0.09 -3.08
N SER A 106 9.51 1.27 -2.48
CA SER A 106 8.71 2.38 -3.02
C SER A 106 9.60 3.59 -3.29
N GLU A 107 9.34 4.31 -4.38
CA GLU A 107 10.14 5.47 -4.78
C GLU A 107 10.23 6.50 -3.64
N HIS A 108 11.45 6.94 -3.34
CA HIS A 108 11.65 8.02 -2.39
C HIS A 108 11.24 9.36 -3.01
N LEU A 109 10.13 9.91 -2.52
CA LEU A 109 9.51 11.10 -3.10
C LEU A 109 10.29 12.42 -2.92
N GLY A 110 11.47 12.41 -2.31
CA GLY A 110 12.32 13.61 -2.17
C GLY A 110 11.85 14.56 -1.08
N SER A 111 11.93 15.87 -1.34
CA SER A 111 11.61 16.93 -0.37
C SER A 111 10.23 17.55 -0.60
N GLY A 112 9.77 18.38 0.34
CA GLY A 112 8.47 19.06 0.25
C GLY A 112 7.26 18.18 0.58
N LEU A 113 7.49 17.09 1.31
CA LEU A 113 6.47 16.16 1.78
C LEU A 113 5.86 16.67 3.07
N ILE A 114 4.52 16.74 3.12
CA ILE A 114 3.78 17.13 4.31
C ILE A 114 2.86 15.95 4.69
N PRO A 115 2.80 15.50 5.94
CA PRO A 115 1.80 14.51 6.34
C PRO A 115 0.39 14.98 6.00
N ALA A 116 -0.41 14.12 5.37
CA ALA A 116 -1.82 14.42 5.16
C ALA A 116 -2.52 14.46 6.53
N THR A 117 -3.35 15.46 6.76
CA THR A 117 -4.11 15.62 8.00
C THR A 117 -5.59 15.35 7.72
N ALA A 118 -6.34 15.04 8.78
CA ALA A 118 -7.80 14.87 8.72
C ALA A 118 -8.55 16.21 8.59
N ASP A 119 -7.86 17.29 8.21
CA ASP A 119 -8.40 18.64 8.23
C ASP A 119 -9.56 18.79 7.24
N LYS A 120 -10.53 19.61 7.64
CA LYS A 120 -11.75 19.87 6.85
C LYS A 120 -11.51 20.74 5.62
N TYR A 121 -10.27 21.15 5.34
CA TYR A 121 -9.92 22.12 4.30
C TYR A 121 -9.23 21.47 3.08
N LEU A 122 -9.53 20.22 2.77
CA LEU A 122 -9.15 19.62 1.51
C LEU A 122 -9.87 20.35 0.35
N ASN A 123 -9.12 20.68 -0.70
CA ASN A 123 -9.70 21.20 -1.94
C ASN A 123 -10.50 20.09 -2.67
N ALA A 124 -11.20 20.44 -3.76
CA ALA A 124 -12.06 19.48 -4.47
C ALA A 124 -11.31 18.24 -4.99
N GLU A 125 -10.12 18.42 -5.56
CA GLU A 125 -9.27 17.33 -6.07
C GLU A 125 -8.78 16.43 -4.92
N GLN A 126 -8.38 17.03 -3.80
CA GLN A 126 -7.98 16.31 -2.60
C GLN A 126 -9.13 15.54 -1.94
N ILE A 127 -10.37 16.06 -2.01
CA ILE A 127 -11.56 15.34 -1.55
C ILE A 127 -11.81 14.10 -2.42
N GLU A 128 -11.64 14.21 -3.74
CA GLU A 128 -11.77 13.05 -4.64
C GLU A 128 -10.70 12.00 -4.35
N ALA A 129 -9.44 12.41 -4.19
CA ALA A 129 -8.35 11.51 -3.84
C ALA A 129 -8.58 10.86 -2.46
N ALA A 130 -8.98 11.64 -1.46
CA ALA A 130 -9.32 11.17 -0.13
C ALA A 130 -10.46 10.14 -0.15
N LEU A 131 -11.46 10.35 -0.99
CA LEU A 131 -12.57 9.41 -1.20
C LEU A 131 -12.08 8.09 -1.79
N LYS A 132 -11.26 8.12 -2.85
CA LYS A 132 -10.70 6.89 -3.45
C LYS A 132 -9.89 6.10 -2.43
N ILE A 133 -9.02 6.78 -1.67
CA ILE A 133 -8.21 6.15 -0.62
C ILE A 133 -9.10 5.55 0.48
N PHE A 134 -10.09 6.31 0.98
CA PHE A 134 -11.03 5.84 1.99
C PHE A 134 -11.78 4.59 1.55
N CYS A 135 -12.38 4.61 0.35
CA CYS A 135 -13.11 3.46 -0.16
C CYS A 135 -12.20 2.25 -0.40
N TYR A 136 -10.97 2.48 -0.87
CA TYR A 136 -10.00 1.43 -1.11
C TYR A 136 -9.53 0.77 0.18
N ASP A 137 -9.17 1.54 1.20
CA ASP A 137 -8.76 1.01 2.50
C ASP A 137 -9.87 0.21 3.18
N LEU A 138 -11.13 0.66 3.07
CA LEU A 138 -12.28 -0.11 3.52
C LEU A 138 -12.40 -1.45 2.77
N LEU A 139 -12.25 -1.43 1.44
CA LEU A 139 -12.35 -2.59 0.58
C LEU A 139 -11.27 -3.63 0.90
N ILE A 140 -10.03 -3.20 1.13
CA ILE A 140 -8.91 -4.10 1.43
C ILE A 140 -8.71 -4.34 2.93
N HIS A 141 -9.59 -3.82 3.80
CA HIS A 141 -9.47 -3.95 5.25
C HIS A 141 -8.15 -3.40 5.81
N ASN A 142 -7.76 -2.20 5.37
CA ASN A 142 -6.59 -1.50 5.90
C ASN A 142 -6.97 -0.71 7.18
N TYR A 143 -6.54 -1.22 8.33
CA TYR A 143 -6.81 -0.61 9.64
C TYR A 143 -5.77 0.44 10.05
N ASP A 144 -4.66 0.56 9.32
CA ASP A 144 -3.50 1.33 9.77
C ASP A 144 -3.53 2.79 9.31
N ARG A 145 -4.40 3.15 8.35
CA ARG A 145 -4.53 4.53 7.85
C ARG A 145 -5.38 5.39 8.79
N LEU A 146 -4.73 5.95 9.80
CA LEU A 146 -5.37 6.66 10.92
C LEU A 146 -4.91 8.12 11.02
N GLU A 147 -5.59 8.97 11.78
CA GLU A 147 -5.11 10.34 12.04
C GLU A 147 -3.72 10.35 12.70
N THR A 148 -3.44 9.39 13.58
CA THR A 148 -2.15 9.23 14.27
C THR A 148 -1.10 8.50 13.44
N ASN A 149 -1.52 7.83 12.37
CA ASN A 149 -0.64 7.14 11.43
C ASN A 149 -1.16 7.36 10.00
N PRO A 150 -0.99 8.58 9.44
CA PRO A 150 -1.70 8.96 8.23
C PRO A 150 -1.39 8.06 7.03
N ASN A 151 -0.17 7.53 6.96
CA ASN A 151 0.36 6.77 5.82
C ASN A 151 0.07 7.46 4.46
N CYS A 152 -0.16 8.78 4.47
CA CYS A 152 -0.48 9.62 3.32
C CYS A 152 0.36 10.89 3.43
N LEU A 153 0.92 11.32 2.30
CA LEU A 153 1.66 12.57 2.17
C LEU A 153 0.92 13.50 1.23
N ILE A 154 1.16 14.80 1.36
CA ILE A 154 0.83 15.82 0.38
C ILE A 154 2.12 16.20 -0.32
N LYS A 155 2.16 16.05 -1.65
CA LYS A 155 3.29 16.46 -2.50
C LYS A 155 2.75 17.27 -3.68
N GLY A 156 3.16 18.53 -3.78
CA GLY A 156 2.69 19.42 -4.84
C GLY A 156 1.17 19.57 -4.86
N GLY A 157 0.52 19.56 -3.69
CA GLY A 157 -0.94 19.66 -3.55
C GLY A 157 -1.72 18.35 -3.72
N ARG A 158 -1.08 17.27 -4.20
CA ARG A 158 -1.72 15.97 -4.42
C ARG A 158 -1.50 15.05 -3.21
N ILE A 159 -2.52 14.25 -2.87
CA ILE A 159 -2.44 13.22 -1.82
C ILE A 159 -1.78 11.98 -2.41
N VAL A 160 -0.72 11.50 -1.77
CA VAL A 160 0.02 10.28 -2.13
C VAL A 160 -0.13 9.28 -1.00
N ALA A 161 -0.77 8.15 -1.26
CA ALA A 161 -0.91 7.06 -0.30
C ALA A 161 0.33 6.15 -0.32
N PHE A 162 0.76 5.71 0.86
CA PHE A 162 1.82 4.74 1.03
C PHE A 162 1.44 3.80 2.20
N ASP A 163 2.31 2.81 2.45
CA ASP A 163 2.22 1.82 3.53
C ASP A 163 0.91 1.01 3.55
N TYR A 164 0.97 -0.20 2.98
CA TYR A 164 -0.16 -1.15 2.92
C TYR A 164 0.18 -2.48 3.60
N ASN A 165 1.24 -2.56 4.40
CA ASN A 165 1.69 -3.80 5.03
C ASN A 165 0.67 -4.44 5.98
N ALA A 166 -0.28 -3.65 6.49
CA ALA A 166 -1.36 -4.07 7.39
C ALA A 166 -2.71 -4.22 6.66
N ALA A 167 -2.74 -4.06 5.34
CA ALA A 167 -3.92 -4.31 4.53
C ALA A 167 -4.20 -5.81 4.36
N PHE A 168 -5.38 -6.14 3.84
CA PHE A 168 -5.87 -7.50 3.58
C PHE A 168 -5.98 -8.35 4.84
N SER A 169 -6.39 -7.74 5.97
CA SER A 169 -6.45 -8.40 7.28
C SER A 169 -7.38 -9.63 7.31
N PHE A 170 -8.34 -9.70 6.39
CA PHE A 170 -9.25 -10.84 6.22
C PHE A 170 -8.51 -12.14 5.87
N LEU A 171 -7.33 -12.05 5.23
CA LEU A 171 -6.45 -13.20 4.96
C LEU A 171 -5.86 -13.81 6.24
N LEU A 172 -5.77 -13.01 7.30
CA LEU A 172 -5.27 -13.42 8.61
C LEU A 172 -6.41 -13.68 9.61
N ALA A 173 -7.67 -13.57 9.17
CA ALA A 173 -8.85 -13.60 10.02
C ALA A 173 -8.79 -12.57 11.18
N ILE A 174 -8.16 -11.41 10.94
CA ILE A 174 -8.05 -10.34 11.93
C ILE A 174 -9.18 -9.32 11.72
N GLY A 175 -9.89 -9.00 12.82
CA GLY A 175 -11.02 -8.07 12.84
C GLY A 175 -12.35 -8.79 12.62
N ASN A 176 -13.39 -8.03 12.24
CA ASN A 176 -14.68 -8.60 11.87
C ASN A 176 -14.60 -9.12 10.44
N VAL A 177 -14.59 -10.45 10.28
CA VAL A 177 -14.65 -11.10 8.96
C VAL A 177 -16.13 -11.24 8.58
N ASN A 178 -16.71 -10.16 8.06
CA ASN A 178 -18.02 -10.21 7.41
C ASN A 178 -17.86 -10.48 5.91
N GLU A 179 -18.97 -10.45 5.19
CA GLU A 179 -18.96 -10.48 3.74
C GLU A 179 -18.12 -9.32 3.17
N PRO A 180 -17.34 -9.52 2.09
CA PRO A 180 -16.42 -8.52 1.55
C PRO A 180 -17.00 -7.12 1.25
N TRP A 181 -18.29 -7.04 0.92
CA TRP A 181 -18.96 -5.77 0.62
C TRP A 181 -19.51 -5.06 1.87
N GLU A 182 -19.57 -5.71 3.04
CA GLU A 182 -20.15 -5.17 4.28
C GLU A 182 -19.17 -4.26 5.05
N VAL A 183 -18.54 -3.33 4.33
CA VAL A 183 -17.46 -2.48 4.82
C VAL A 183 -17.85 -1.63 6.04
N SER A 184 -19.14 -1.34 6.23
CA SER A 184 -19.61 -0.58 7.40
C SER A 184 -19.52 -1.35 8.71
N LYS A 185 -19.40 -2.68 8.66
CA LYS A 185 -19.32 -3.55 9.84
C LYS A 185 -17.89 -3.80 10.34
N HIS A 186 -16.88 -3.35 9.60
CA HIS A 186 -15.46 -3.59 9.91
C HIS A 186 -14.88 -2.59 10.93
N GLN A 187 -15.61 -1.54 11.31
CA GLN A 187 -15.16 -0.51 12.28
C GLN A 187 -13.87 0.24 11.87
N ILE A 188 -13.55 0.25 10.57
CA ILE A 188 -12.44 1.02 9.99
C ILE A 188 -12.85 2.48 9.74
N ALA A 189 -14.05 2.68 9.19
CA ALA A 189 -14.52 3.95 8.66
C ALA A 189 -14.34 5.13 9.63
N GLU A 190 -14.86 5.03 10.86
CA GLU A 190 -14.84 6.15 11.82
C GLU A 190 -13.44 6.56 12.30
N LYS A 191 -12.47 5.65 12.18
CA LYS A 191 -11.08 5.86 12.61
C LYS A 191 -10.17 6.29 11.46
N HIS A 192 -10.64 6.11 10.23
CA HIS A 192 -9.86 6.37 9.03
C HIS A 192 -9.48 7.85 8.92
N LEU A 193 -8.25 8.13 8.47
CA LEU A 193 -7.70 9.48 8.29
C LEU A 193 -8.68 10.49 7.66
N PHE A 194 -9.31 10.11 6.55
CA PHE A 194 -10.22 10.99 5.80
C PHE A 194 -11.69 10.98 6.26
N TYR A 195 -12.05 10.24 7.32
CA TYR A 195 -13.43 10.14 7.77
C TYR A 195 -14.05 11.51 8.04
N ARG A 196 -13.38 12.36 8.82
CA ARG A 196 -13.88 13.69 9.17
C ARG A 196 -14.01 14.63 7.98
N ALA A 197 -13.15 14.46 6.97
CA ALA A 197 -13.20 15.25 5.75
C ALA A 197 -14.38 14.84 4.86
N LEU A 198 -14.78 13.56 4.88
CA LEU A 198 -15.84 13.01 4.03
C LEU A 198 -17.21 12.99 4.70
N LYS A 199 -17.27 12.86 6.03
CA LYS A 199 -18.51 12.74 6.80
C LYS A 199 -19.47 13.90 6.53
N GLY A 200 -20.73 13.54 6.23
CA GLY A 200 -21.81 14.50 6.01
C GLY A 200 -21.75 15.27 4.67
N LYS A 201 -20.80 14.93 3.77
CA LYS A 201 -20.82 15.42 2.39
C LYS A 201 -21.73 14.55 1.53
N GLU A 202 -22.33 15.17 0.52
CA GLU A 202 -22.96 14.42 -0.57
C GLU A 202 -21.86 13.86 -1.47
N ILE A 203 -21.77 12.54 -1.55
CA ILE A 203 -20.69 11.82 -2.24
C ILE A 203 -21.28 10.88 -3.27
N ASP A 204 -20.72 10.93 -4.48
CA ASP A 204 -20.96 9.94 -5.52
C ASP A 204 -19.87 8.86 -5.47
N PHE A 205 -20.23 7.65 -5.05
CA PHE A 205 -19.32 6.51 -4.98
C PHE A 205 -19.20 5.76 -6.32
N LYS A 206 -20.07 6.05 -7.29
CA LYS A 206 -20.14 5.31 -8.56
C LYS A 206 -18.83 5.31 -9.33
N PRO A 207 -18.05 6.41 -9.42
CA PRO A 207 -16.78 6.39 -10.12
C PRO A 207 -15.81 5.35 -9.55
N PHE A 208 -15.71 5.26 -8.21
CA PHE A 208 -14.85 4.28 -7.55
C PHE A 208 -15.37 2.85 -7.75
N ILE A 209 -16.67 2.63 -7.57
CA ILE A 209 -17.30 1.31 -7.78
C ILE A 209 -17.12 0.84 -9.22
N GLN A 210 -17.24 1.74 -10.19
CA GLN A 210 -17.00 1.45 -11.60
C GLN A 210 -15.55 1.04 -11.83
N ALA A 211 -14.57 1.77 -11.26
CA ALA A 211 -13.16 1.40 -11.36
C ALA A 211 -12.88 -0.02 -10.80
N VAL A 212 -13.51 -0.37 -9.67
CA VAL A 212 -13.42 -1.73 -9.10
C VAL A 212 -14.06 -2.78 -10.00
N ASN A 213 -15.19 -2.48 -10.65
CA ASN A 213 -15.83 -3.38 -11.60
C ASN A 213 -15.02 -3.55 -12.89
N ASP A 214 -14.36 -2.49 -13.34
CA ASP A 214 -13.54 -2.47 -14.56
C ASP A 214 -12.20 -3.19 -14.39
N LEU A 215 -11.72 -3.36 -13.16
CA LEU A 215 -10.56 -4.19 -12.85
C LEU A 215 -10.84 -5.66 -13.21
N SER A 216 -10.54 -6.06 -14.45
CA SER A 216 -10.85 -7.41 -14.94
C SER A 216 -10.14 -8.50 -14.12
N VAL A 217 -10.70 -9.72 -14.13
CA VAL A 217 -10.05 -10.89 -13.52
C VAL A 217 -8.66 -11.10 -14.12
N GLN A 218 -8.52 -10.94 -15.43
CA GLN A 218 -7.24 -11.06 -16.13
C GLN A 218 -6.22 -10.04 -15.62
N ARG A 219 -6.65 -8.81 -15.35
CA ARG A 219 -5.76 -7.78 -14.81
C ARG A 219 -5.37 -8.07 -13.36
N LEU A 220 -6.31 -8.52 -12.54
CA LEU A 220 -6.03 -8.93 -11.16
C LEU A 220 -5.06 -10.13 -11.11
N ASN A 221 -5.24 -11.14 -11.99
CA ASN A 221 -4.31 -12.25 -12.13
C ASN A 221 -2.91 -11.74 -12.48
N ALA A 222 -2.81 -10.86 -13.49
CA ALA A 222 -1.53 -10.29 -13.90
C ALA A 222 -0.84 -9.54 -12.76
N VAL A 223 -1.60 -8.80 -11.94
CA VAL A 223 -1.07 -8.15 -10.73
C VAL A 223 -0.54 -9.19 -9.73
N LEU A 224 -1.30 -10.24 -9.43
CA LEU A 224 -0.90 -11.27 -8.46
C LEU A 224 0.31 -12.09 -8.94
N GLU A 225 0.42 -12.35 -10.25
CA GLU A 225 1.58 -13.03 -10.86
C GLU A 225 2.88 -12.23 -10.73
N GLU A 226 2.81 -10.90 -10.58
CA GLU A 226 3.98 -10.05 -10.37
C GLU A 226 4.50 -10.08 -8.92
N ILE A 227 3.75 -10.66 -7.97
CA ILE A 227 4.11 -10.64 -6.54
C ILE A 227 4.91 -11.91 -6.18
N PRO A 228 6.21 -11.79 -5.84
CA PRO A 228 7.03 -12.95 -5.51
C PRO A 228 6.83 -13.43 -4.06
N PHE A 229 6.10 -12.66 -3.25
CA PHE A 229 5.87 -12.91 -1.82
C PHE A 229 4.63 -13.79 -1.62
N GLY A 230 4.62 -14.61 -0.58
CA GLY A 230 3.49 -15.50 -0.28
C GLY A 230 3.41 -16.76 -1.13
N GLY A 231 4.19 -16.88 -2.20
CA GLY A 231 4.16 -18.05 -3.10
C GLY A 231 2.78 -18.36 -3.67
N GLY A 232 1.93 -17.34 -3.87
CA GLY A 232 0.56 -17.48 -4.35
C GLY A 232 -0.45 -17.98 -3.31
N ARG A 233 -0.04 -18.14 -2.04
CA ARG A 233 -0.87 -18.66 -0.93
C ARG A 233 -2.22 -17.96 -0.78
N TRP A 234 -2.28 -16.68 -1.10
CA TRP A 234 -3.45 -15.83 -0.89
C TRP A 234 -4.22 -15.49 -2.17
N ASN A 235 -3.76 -15.96 -3.34
CA ASN A 235 -4.31 -15.52 -4.63
C ASN A 235 -5.80 -15.86 -4.75
N ASP A 236 -6.19 -17.09 -4.41
CA ASP A 236 -7.59 -17.53 -4.47
C ASP A 236 -8.48 -16.68 -3.53
N ASN A 237 -8.01 -16.40 -2.31
CA ASN A 237 -8.76 -15.56 -1.37
C ASN A 237 -8.92 -14.11 -1.87
N ILE A 238 -7.89 -13.54 -2.50
CA ILE A 238 -7.97 -12.22 -3.13
C ILE A 238 -8.98 -12.25 -4.29
N HIS A 239 -8.97 -13.30 -5.12
CA HIS A 239 -9.96 -13.46 -6.18
C HIS A 239 -11.38 -13.52 -5.65
N GLU A 240 -11.63 -14.40 -4.69
CA GLU A 240 -12.94 -14.56 -4.06
C GLU A 240 -13.43 -13.24 -3.46
N HIS A 241 -12.55 -12.49 -2.79
CA HIS A 241 -12.85 -11.19 -2.20
C HIS A 241 -13.29 -10.16 -3.24
N PHE A 242 -12.48 -9.92 -4.28
CA PHE A 242 -12.80 -8.95 -5.33
C PHE A 242 -14.03 -9.37 -6.17
N GLU A 243 -14.20 -10.67 -6.44
CA GLU A 243 -15.39 -11.18 -7.13
C GLU A 243 -16.67 -10.99 -6.30
N ALA A 244 -16.61 -11.24 -4.99
CA ALA A 244 -17.73 -11.01 -4.09
C ALA A 244 -18.13 -9.52 -4.04
N ILE A 245 -17.15 -8.62 -4.01
CA ILE A 245 -17.34 -7.17 -4.07
C ILE A 245 -18.06 -6.78 -5.37
N LYS A 246 -17.55 -7.20 -6.53
CA LYS A 246 -18.14 -6.87 -7.84
C LYS A 246 -19.57 -7.37 -7.99
N LYS A 247 -19.84 -8.63 -7.58
CA LYS A 247 -21.19 -9.23 -7.60
C LYS A 247 -22.18 -8.48 -6.72
N ASN A 248 -21.70 -7.74 -5.73
CA ASN A 248 -22.53 -7.01 -4.77
C ASN A 248 -22.30 -5.49 -4.82
N ALA A 249 -21.87 -4.94 -5.98
CA ALA A 249 -21.53 -3.52 -6.14
C ALA A 249 -22.64 -2.55 -5.68
N SER A 250 -23.92 -2.87 -5.91
CA SER A 250 -25.04 -2.04 -5.45
C SER A 250 -25.21 -2.05 -3.93
N LYS A 251 -24.88 -3.16 -3.26
CA LYS A 251 -24.85 -3.24 -1.79
C LYS A 251 -23.64 -2.50 -1.24
N LEU A 252 -22.49 -2.62 -1.90
CA LEU A 252 -21.28 -1.90 -1.54
C LEU A 252 -21.49 -0.38 -1.53
N GLU A 253 -22.21 0.16 -2.52
CA GLU A 253 -22.58 1.59 -2.55
C GLU A 253 -23.35 2.03 -1.30
N ILE A 254 -24.31 1.21 -0.88
CA ILE A 254 -25.11 1.45 0.35
C ILE A 254 -24.20 1.36 1.59
N GLU A 255 -23.27 0.41 1.62
CA GLU A 255 -22.32 0.24 2.72
C GLU A 255 -21.34 1.41 2.83
N PHE A 256 -20.82 1.94 1.72
CA PHE A 256 -20.03 3.16 1.74
C PHE A 256 -20.81 4.37 2.25
N ALA A 257 -22.08 4.52 1.82
CA ALA A 257 -22.93 5.58 2.34
C ALA A 257 -23.11 5.44 3.86
N ARG A 258 -23.36 4.23 4.38
CA ARG A 258 -23.49 3.94 5.82
C ARG A 258 -22.22 4.30 6.61
N CYS A 259 -21.05 4.10 6.01
CA CYS A 259 -19.77 4.46 6.64
C CYS A 259 -19.60 5.95 6.93
N LEU A 260 -20.39 6.84 6.33
CA LEU A 260 -20.19 8.30 6.38
C LEU A 260 -21.37 9.10 6.98
N ILE A 261 -22.30 8.39 7.62
CA ILE A 261 -23.44 8.97 8.36
C ILE A 261 -23.01 9.42 9.77
#